data_AF-A7SV66-F1
#
_entry.id   AF-A7SV66-F1
#
_cell.length_a   1.000
_cell.length_b   1.000
_cell.length_c   1.000
_cell.angle_alpha   90.00
_cell.angle_beta   90.00
_cell.angle_gamma   90.00
#
_symmetry.space_group_name_H-M   'P 1'
#
loop_
_entity.id
_entity.type
_entity.pdbx_description
1 polymer ?
#
loop_
_entity_poly.entity_id
_entity_poly.type
_entity_poly.pdbx_seq_one_letter_code
_entity_poly.pdbx_strand_id
1 'polypeptide(L)'
;MITDCTWSPSPMAPLDMITDCTWSPSPMAPLDMITDCTWSPSPMAPLDMITDCTWSPSPMAPLDMITDCTWSPSPMAPLDMITDCTWSPSPVAPLGMITDRTWSPSPMALLDMITDCTWSPSPMAP
;
A
#
# COMPACT_ATOMS: atom_id res chain seq x y z
N MET A 1 -15.11 -11.75 7.09
CA MET A 1 -15.42 -10.35 7.43
C MET A 1 -15.06 -10.08 8.89
N ILE A 2 -14.17 -9.12 9.12
CA ILE A 2 -13.78 -8.58 10.43
C ILE A 2 -14.13 -7.10 10.44
N THR A 3 -14.74 -6.61 11.52
CA THR A 3 -15.21 -5.22 11.63
C THR A 3 -15.00 -4.70 13.04
N ASP A 4 -14.65 -3.42 13.19
CA ASP A 4 -14.54 -2.72 14.49
C ASP A 4 -13.68 -3.46 15.51
N CYS A 5 -12.48 -3.85 15.08
CA CYS A 5 -11.57 -4.66 15.89
C CYS A 5 -10.23 -3.95 16.10
N THR A 6 -9.69 -4.10 17.30
CA THR A 6 -8.25 -3.95 17.53
C THR A 6 -7.67 -5.35 17.65
N TRP A 7 -6.87 -5.75 16.65
CA TRP A 7 -6.37 -7.12 16.58
C TRP A 7 -4.88 -7.11 16.22
N SER A 8 -4.12 -8.12 16.65
CA SER A 8 -2.75 -8.42 16.20
C SER A 8 -2.53 -9.94 15.98
N PRO A 9 -3.28 -10.64 15.12
CA PRO A 9 -2.97 -12.01 14.69
C PRO A 9 -2.05 -12.03 13.46
N SER A 10 -1.41 -13.18 13.24
CA SER A 10 -0.82 -13.54 11.94
C SER A 10 -1.73 -14.56 11.27
N PRO A 11 -2.75 -14.12 10.51
CA PRO A 11 -3.68 -15.05 9.88
C PRO A 11 -2.92 -15.92 8.87
N MET A 12 -3.12 -17.24 9.00
CA MET A 12 -2.64 -18.26 8.06
C MET A 12 -3.74 -18.72 7.08
N ALA A 13 -4.91 -18.07 7.13
CA ALA A 13 -6.04 -18.34 6.27
C ALA A 13 -6.44 -17.05 5.52
N PRO A 14 -6.96 -17.17 4.29
CA PRO A 14 -7.40 -16.02 3.50
C PRO A 14 -8.49 -15.23 4.24
N LEU A 15 -8.49 -13.93 4.03
CA LEU A 15 -9.43 -12.99 4.65
C LEU A 15 -10.11 -12.18 3.55
N ASP A 16 -11.42 -12.37 3.41
CA ASP A 16 -12.18 -11.69 2.35
C ASP A 16 -12.33 -10.18 2.59
N MET A 17 -12.54 -9.74 3.84
CA MET A 17 -12.89 -8.35 4.12
C MET A 17 -12.57 -7.93 5.55
N ILE A 18 -11.97 -6.74 5.68
CA ILE A 18 -11.66 -6.07 6.94
C ILE A 18 -12.07 -4.60 6.86
N THR A 19 -12.81 -4.13 7.86
CA THR A 19 -13.33 -2.76 7.89
C THR A 19 -13.16 -2.15 9.28
N ASP A 20 -12.85 -0.86 9.37
CA ASP A 20 -12.79 -0.10 10.64
C ASP A 20 -11.87 -0.74 11.69
N CYS A 21 -10.75 -1.32 11.26
CA CYS A 21 -9.83 -2.01 12.16
C CYS A 21 -8.56 -1.20 12.41
N THR A 22 -8.06 -1.27 13.64
CA THR A 22 -6.68 -0.91 13.95
C THR A 22 -5.87 -2.18 14.09
N TRP A 23 -4.88 -2.36 13.22
CA TRP A 23 -4.26 -3.67 13.03
C TRP A 23 -2.73 -3.58 12.80
N SER A 24 -1.94 -4.50 13.36
CA SER A 24 -0.52 -4.69 12.99
C SER A 24 -0.21 -6.16 12.66
N PRO A 25 -0.66 -6.69 11.51
CA PRO A 25 -0.40 -8.09 11.14
C PRO A 25 0.86 -8.31 10.32
N SER A 26 1.29 -9.57 10.32
CA SER A 26 2.07 -10.17 9.25
C SER A 26 1.23 -11.27 8.61
N PRO A 27 0.27 -10.92 7.72
CA PRO A 27 -0.56 -11.92 7.09
C PRO A 27 0.29 -12.77 6.15
N MET A 28 0.15 -14.09 6.28
CA MET A 28 0.80 -15.08 5.40
C MET A 28 -0.18 -15.63 4.35
N ALA A 29 -1.38 -15.07 4.28
CA ALA A 29 -2.46 -15.48 3.41
C ALA A 29 -3.04 -14.24 2.69
N PRO A 30 -3.64 -14.42 1.50
CA PRO A 30 -4.16 -13.32 0.71
C PRO A 30 -5.31 -12.60 1.43
N LEU A 31 -5.43 -11.31 1.13
CA LEU A 31 -6.45 -10.41 1.67
C LEU A 31 -7.13 -9.70 0.51
N ASP A 32 -8.43 -9.89 0.35
CA ASP A 32 -9.14 -9.36 -0.81
C ASP A 32 -9.46 -7.87 -0.62
N MET A 33 -10.03 -7.47 0.52
CA MET A 33 -10.49 -6.09 0.72
C MET A 33 -10.25 -5.53 2.12
N ILE A 34 -9.75 -4.29 2.15
CA ILE A 34 -9.49 -3.54 3.38
C ILE A 34 -9.98 -2.10 3.24
N THR A 35 -10.76 -1.65 4.22
CA THR A 35 -11.42 -0.33 4.18
C THR A 35 -11.33 0.34 5.54
N ASP A 36 -11.08 1.66 5.57
CA ASP A 36 -11.09 2.48 6.79
C ASP A 36 -10.18 1.94 7.91
N CYS A 37 -9.03 1.37 7.54
CA CYS A 37 -8.10 0.76 8.49
C CYS A 37 -6.87 1.64 8.72
N THR A 38 -6.40 1.63 9.97
CA THR A 38 -5.08 2.17 10.32
C THR A 38 -4.16 1.03 10.72
N TRP A 39 -3.07 0.83 9.98
CA TRP A 39 -2.24 -0.37 10.15
C TRP A 39 -0.82 -0.26 9.61
N SER A 40 0.09 -1.08 10.15
CA SER A 40 1.50 -1.18 9.70
C SER A 40 1.85 -2.61 9.33
N PRO A 41 1.37 -3.14 8.19
CA PRO A 41 1.53 -4.54 7.88
C PRO A 41 2.88 -4.85 7.23
N SER A 42 3.35 -6.08 7.42
CA SER A 42 4.39 -6.70 6.58
C SER A 42 3.77 -7.89 5.84
N PRO A 43 2.92 -7.65 4.83
CA PRO A 43 2.24 -8.72 4.13
C PRO A 43 3.24 -9.54 3.31
N MET A 44 3.19 -10.85 3.50
CA MET A 44 3.92 -11.84 2.69
C MET A 44 3.04 -12.47 1.61
N ALA A 45 1.80 -11.99 1.47
CA ALA A 45 0.78 -12.48 0.57
C ALA A 45 0.12 -11.30 -0.17
N PRO A 46 -0.45 -11.55 -1.36
CA PRO A 46 -1.04 -10.48 -2.17
C PRO A 46 -2.21 -9.81 -1.48
N LEU A 47 -2.40 -8.52 -1.75
CA LEU A 47 -3.64 -7.82 -1.44
C LEU A 47 -4.27 -7.24 -2.69
N ASP A 48 -5.58 -7.43 -2.83
CA ASP A 48 -6.30 -7.00 -4.03
C ASP A 48 -6.74 -5.54 -3.91
N MET A 49 -7.42 -5.14 -2.83
CA MET A 49 -8.02 -3.80 -2.72
C MET A 49 -7.89 -3.16 -1.34
N ILE A 50 -7.48 -1.90 -1.33
CA ILE A 50 -7.29 -1.09 -0.11
C ILE A 50 -7.85 0.30 -0.33
N THR A 51 -8.74 0.74 0.55
CA THR A 51 -9.46 2.01 0.42
C THR A 51 -9.46 2.77 1.75
N ASP A 52 -9.26 4.09 1.71
CA ASP A 52 -9.36 4.98 2.87
C ASP A 52 -8.48 4.57 4.07
N CYS A 53 -7.32 3.98 3.78
CA CYS A 53 -6.41 3.47 4.80
C CYS A 53 -5.23 4.40 5.05
N THR A 54 -4.77 4.43 6.30
CA THR A 54 -3.48 5.04 6.66
C THR A 54 -2.50 3.96 7.07
N TRP A 55 -1.37 3.86 6.36
CA TRP A 55 -0.43 2.75 6.57
C TRP A 55 1.02 2.98 6.12
N SER A 56 1.93 2.26 6.78
CA SER A 56 3.38 2.22 6.45
C SER A 56 3.85 0.77 6.27
N PRO A 57 3.51 0.13 5.15
CA PRO A 57 3.83 -1.25 4.89
C PRO A 57 5.22 -1.45 4.25
N SER A 58 5.76 -2.63 4.50
CA SER A 58 6.89 -3.21 3.76
C SER A 58 6.41 -4.45 3.01
N PRO A 59 5.59 -4.29 1.95
CA PRO A 59 5.02 -5.44 1.26
C PRO A 59 6.09 -6.22 0.51
N MET A 60 6.08 -7.54 0.72
CA MET A 60 6.90 -8.51 -0.03
C MET A 60 6.09 -9.20 -1.13
N ALA A 61 4.83 -8.80 -1.33
CA ALA A 61 3.88 -9.39 -2.25
C ALA A 61 3.15 -8.29 -3.05
N PRO A 62 2.59 -8.63 -4.23
CA PRO A 62 1.96 -7.65 -5.10
C PRO A 62 0.72 -7.03 -4.47
N LEU A 63 0.42 -5.81 -4.90
CA LEU A 63 -0.72 -5.01 -4.49
C LEU A 63 -1.44 -4.51 -5.75
N ASP A 64 -2.70 -4.88 -5.92
CA ASP A 64 -3.42 -4.57 -7.16
C ASP A 64 -4.00 -3.15 -7.16
N MET A 65 -4.79 -2.79 -6.14
CA MET A 65 -5.50 -1.50 -6.11
C MET A 65 -5.44 -0.80 -4.75
N ILE A 66 -5.07 0.48 -4.77
CA ILE A 66 -5.03 1.36 -3.60
C ILE A 66 -5.73 2.67 -3.94
N THR A 67 -6.68 3.09 -3.10
CA THR A 67 -7.48 4.30 -3.31
C THR A 67 -7.56 5.14 -2.03
N ASP A 68 -7.42 6.47 -2.13
CA ASP A 68 -7.61 7.43 -1.03
C ASP A 68 -6.79 7.13 0.24
N CYS A 69 -5.59 6.53 0.06
CA CYS A 69 -4.74 6.12 1.16
C CYS A 69 -3.61 7.11 1.43
N THR A 70 -3.21 7.23 2.69
CA THR A 70 -1.94 7.89 3.05
C THR A 70 -0.86 6.84 3.25
N TRP A 71 0.21 6.92 2.43
CA TRP A 71 1.13 5.80 2.27
C TRP A 71 2.62 6.19 2.24
N SER A 72 3.42 5.56 3.10
CA SER A 72 4.90 5.63 3.08
C SER A 72 5.54 4.24 2.93
N PRO A 73 5.64 3.67 1.72
CA PRO A 73 6.16 2.33 1.55
C PRO A 73 7.66 2.22 1.29
N SER A 74 8.15 1.03 1.66
CA SER A 74 9.34 0.40 1.08
C SER A 74 8.92 -0.88 0.35
N PRO A 75 8.24 -0.79 -0.80
CA PRO A 75 7.71 -1.96 -1.49
C PRO A 75 8.85 -2.71 -2.20
N MET A 76 8.91 -4.03 -1.97
CA MET A 76 9.80 -4.95 -2.70
C MET A 76 9.05 -5.71 -3.82
N ALA A 77 7.79 -5.38 -4.04
CA ALA A 77 6.86 -6.07 -4.93
C ALA A 77 6.09 -5.08 -5.82
N PRO A 78 5.56 -5.53 -6.97
CA PRO A 78 4.89 -4.65 -7.92
C PRO A 78 3.57 -4.11 -7.39
N LEU A 79 3.19 -2.96 -7.94
CA LEU A 79 1.96 -2.22 -7.65
C LEU A 79 1.28 -1.84 -8.95
N ASP A 80 0.01 -2.22 -9.12
CA ASP A 80 -0.68 -2.05 -10.39
C ASP A 80 -1.45 -0.72 -10.48
N MET A 81 -2.29 -0.37 -9.50
CA MET A 81 -3.11 0.84 -9.55
C MET A 81 -3.14 1.59 -8.23
N ILE A 82 -2.80 2.88 -8.28
CA ILE A 82 -2.84 3.79 -7.13
C ILE A 82 -3.62 5.04 -7.53
N THR A 83 -4.62 5.42 -6.72
CA THR A 83 -5.49 6.58 -6.99
C THR A 83 -5.68 7.45 -5.75
N ASP A 84 -5.56 8.77 -5.91
CA ASP A 84 -5.80 9.80 -4.90
C ASP A 84 -5.04 9.58 -3.57
N CYS A 85 -3.86 8.96 -3.64
CA CYS A 85 -3.03 8.70 -2.48
C CYS A 85 -1.99 9.80 -2.25
N THR A 86 -1.60 9.99 -0.99
CA THR A 86 -0.39 10.76 -0.64
C THR A 86 0.77 9.80 -0.50
N TRP A 87 1.78 9.94 -1.36
CA TRP A 87 2.80 8.92 -1.52
C TRP A 87 4.24 9.41 -1.42
N SER A 88 5.00 8.84 -0.47
CA SER A 88 6.45 9.03 -0.34
C SER A 88 7.21 7.71 -0.46
N PRO A 89 7.48 7.22 -1.68
CA PRO A 89 8.09 5.90 -1.83
C PRO A 89 9.62 5.89 -1.75
N SER A 90 10.13 4.77 -1.23
CA SER A 90 11.47 4.23 -1.53
C SER A 90 11.32 2.93 -2.32
N PRO A 91 10.88 2.98 -3.59
CA PRO A 91 10.51 1.79 -4.34
C PRO A 91 11.74 1.14 -4.99
N VAL A 92 11.81 -0.19 -4.91
CA VAL A 92 12.77 -1.03 -5.64
C VAL A 92 12.04 -1.87 -6.71
N ALA A 93 10.72 -1.67 -6.85
CA ALA A 93 9.83 -2.50 -7.66
C ALA A 93 9.09 -1.67 -8.73
N PRO A 94 8.56 -2.30 -9.80
CA PRO A 94 7.82 -1.62 -10.85
C PRO A 94 6.43 -1.17 -10.38
N LEU A 95 5.99 -0.05 -10.94
CA LEU A 95 4.71 0.60 -10.68
C LEU A 95 3.96 0.73 -12.00
N GLY A 96 2.71 0.27 -12.04
CA GLY A 96 1.85 0.31 -13.22
C GLY A 96 1.27 1.70 -13.46
N MET A 97 0.06 1.94 -12.96
CA MET A 97 -0.71 3.17 -13.12
C MET A 97 -0.84 3.93 -11.79
N ILE A 98 -0.53 5.22 -11.84
CA ILE A 98 -0.61 6.11 -10.70
C ILE A 98 -1.41 7.35 -11.07
N THR A 99 -2.40 7.67 -10.25
CA THR A 99 -3.19 8.90 -10.35
C THR A 99 -3.24 9.55 -8.97
N ASP A 100 -2.21 10.31 -8.59
CA ASP A 100 -2.04 10.80 -7.22
C ASP A 100 -1.96 12.32 -7.16
N ARG A 101 -2.33 12.94 -6.02
CA ARG A 101 -2.16 14.39 -5.84
C ARG A 101 -0.74 14.80 -5.45
N THR A 102 -0.01 13.94 -4.74
CA THR A 102 1.31 14.27 -4.16
C THR A 102 2.23 13.05 -4.18
N TRP A 103 3.30 13.13 -4.97
CA TRP A 103 4.23 12.01 -5.18
C TRP A 103 5.70 12.44 -5.10
N SER A 104 6.46 11.78 -4.23
CA SER A 104 7.89 12.05 -3.98
C SER A 104 8.76 10.80 -4.14
N PRO A 105 9.09 10.37 -5.38
CA PRO A 105 9.81 9.13 -5.61
C PRO A 105 11.31 9.17 -5.30
N SER A 106 11.83 8.02 -4.87
CA SER A 106 13.27 7.70 -4.96
C SER A 106 13.62 7.21 -6.38
N PRO A 107 14.87 7.38 -6.86
CA PRO A 107 15.24 7.21 -8.28
C PRO A 107 15.24 5.76 -8.83
N MET A 108 14.76 4.76 -8.07
CA MET A 108 14.93 3.33 -8.40
C MET A 108 13.67 2.59 -8.89
N ALA A 109 12.55 3.27 -9.17
CA ALA A 109 11.37 2.61 -9.74
C ALA A 109 11.28 2.72 -11.26
N LEU A 110 10.76 1.64 -11.89
CA LEU A 110 10.22 1.67 -13.24
C LEU A 110 8.73 2.01 -13.14
N LEU A 111 8.28 2.97 -13.94
CA LEU A 111 6.90 3.48 -13.94
C LEU A 111 6.33 3.43 -15.34
N ASP A 112 5.10 2.91 -15.47
CA ASP A 112 4.43 2.79 -16.77
C ASP A 112 3.57 4.03 -17.09
N MET A 113 2.72 4.48 -16.14
CA MET A 113 1.83 5.62 -16.35
C MET A 113 1.61 6.44 -15.07
N ILE A 114 1.71 7.76 -15.18
CA ILE A 114 1.46 8.71 -14.08
C ILE A 114 0.56 9.85 -14.58
N THR A 115 -0.49 10.18 -13.81
CA THR A 115 -1.43 11.28 -14.10
C THR A 115 -1.66 12.13 -12.85
N ASP A 116 -1.83 13.45 -13.02
CA ASP A 116 -2.20 14.42 -11.97
C ASP A 116 -1.28 14.56 -10.73
N CYS A 117 -0.06 14.01 -10.79
CA CYS A 117 0.92 14.08 -9.70
C CYS A 117 1.64 15.43 -9.57
N THR A 118 1.70 15.96 -8.34
CA THR A 118 2.69 16.97 -7.97
C THR A 118 3.99 16.30 -7.53
N TRP A 119 5.06 16.55 -8.29
CA TRP A 119 6.38 15.96 -8.05
C TRP A 119 7.22 16.84 -7.12
N SER A 120 7.63 16.30 -5.97
CA SER A 120 8.63 16.91 -5.09
C SER A 120 9.86 15.99 -4.99
N PRO A 121 10.90 16.20 -5.80
CA PRO A 121 12.11 15.42 -5.69
C PRO A 121 12.80 15.68 -4.35
N SER A 122 13.09 14.62 -3.60
CA SER A 122 14.05 14.70 -2.50
C SER A 122 15.41 15.11 -3.08
N PRO A 123 16.10 16.12 -2.51
CA PRO A 123 17.42 16.50 -2.99
C PRO A 123 18.35 15.30 -2.88
N MET A 124 18.89 14.88 -4.03
CA MET A 124 19.91 13.86 -4.11
C MET A 124 21.11 14.38 -3.30
N ALA A 125 21.35 13.82 -2.10
CA ALA A 125 22.54 14.15 -1.34
C ALA A 125 23.76 13.70 -2.18
N PRO A 126 24.79 14.56 -2.36
CA PRO A 126 25.95 14.26 -3.19
C PRO A 126 26.81 13.12 -2.65
#